data_AF-A0A7C5IDZ6-F1
#
_entry.id   AF-A0A7C5IDZ6-F1
#
_cell.length_a   1.000
_cell.length_b   1.000
_cell.length_c   1.000
_cell.angle_alpha   90.00
_cell.angle_beta   90.00
_cell.angle_gamma   90.00
#
_symmetry.space_group_name_H-M   'P 1'
#
loop_
_entity.id
_entity.type
_entity.pdbx_description
1 polymer ?
#
loop_
_entity_poly.entity_id
_entity_poly.type
_entity_poly.pdbx_seq_one_letter_code
_entity_poly.pdbx_strand_id
1 'polypeptide(L)'
;METTLIGPKKLTRFEKTRIVGARAMQIAMGAPVLIDVPPNVKSPIEIALLELKEGILPISIRRQLPDGTSQNIPLKLLLESEED
;
A
#
# COMPACT_ATOMS: atom_id res chain seq x y z
N MET A 1 -10.93 -21.11 3.09
CA MET A 1 -10.06 -21.21 4.29
C MET A 1 -10.10 -19.85 4.95
N GLU A 2 -10.75 -19.72 6.10
CA GLU A 2 -10.81 -18.45 6.83
C GLU A 2 -9.41 -18.10 7.31
N THR A 3 -8.74 -17.20 6.60
CA THR A 3 -7.47 -16.64 7.07
C THR A 3 -7.79 -15.63 8.17
N THR A 4 -7.62 -16.04 9.43
CA THR A 4 -7.64 -15.12 10.56
C THR A 4 -6.57 -14.06 10.32
N LEU A 5 -7.00 -12.87 9.93
CA LEU A 5 -6.14 -11.72 9.70
C LEU A 5 -5.80 -11.09 11.05
N ILE A 6 -4.51 -10.87 11.28
CA ILE A 6 -4.04 -10.10 12.43
C ILE A 6 -4.42 -8.63 12.17
N GLY A 7 -5.28 -8.09 13.04
CA GLY A 7 -5.76 -6.72 12.96
C GLY A 7 -6.97 -6.53 12.02
N PRO A 8 -7.35 -5.28 11.72
CA PRO A 8 -8.53 -4.97 10.91
C PRO A 8 -8.36 -5.45 9.47
N LYS A 9 -9.43 -5.93 8.83
CA LYS A 9 -9.39 -6.38 7.43
C LYS A 9 -9.03 -5.25 6.45
N LYS A 10 -9.27 -3.99 6.84
CA LYS A 10 -8.93 -2.78 6.07
C LYS A 10 -7.52 -2.26 6.31
N LEU A 11 -7.06 -1.47 5.34
CA LEU A 11 -5.82 -0.70 5.45
C LEU A 11 -5.99 0.42 6.49
N THR A 12 -5.08 0.50 7.47
CA THR A 12 -5.12 1.61 8.43
C THR A 12 -4.58 2.88 7.82
N ARG A 13 -5.02 4.06 8.32
CA ARG A 13 -4.47 5.35 7.88
C ARG A 13 -2.94 5.44 8.00
N PHE A 14 -2.37 4.77 9.01
CA PHE A 14 -0.93 4.77 9.25
C PHE A 14 -0.18 3.94 8.21
N GLU A 15 -0.70 2.75 7.90
CA GLU A 15 -0.17 1.89 6.84
C GLU A 15 -0.26 2.58 5.48
N LYS A 16 -1.42 3.17 5.16
CA LYS A 16 -1.65 3.94 3.94
C LYS A 16 -0.61 5.06 3.78
N THR A 17 -0.45 5.90 4.78
CA THR A 17 0.54 6.99 4.75
C THR A 17 1.97 6.47 4.62
N ARG A 18 2.31 5.37 5.30
CA ARG A 18 3.65 4.78 5.22
C ARG A 18 3.97 4.25 3.83
N ILE A 19 3.01 3.58 3.19
CA ILE A 19 3.15 3.04 1.83
C ILE A 19 3.32 4.18 0.83
N VAL A 20 2.44 5.20 0.88
CA VAL A 20 2.52 6.37 -0.01
C VAL A 20 3.86 7.09 0.16
N GLY A 21 4.30 7.33 1.39
CA GLY A 21 5.57 8.01 1.65
C GLY A 21 6.78 7.21 1.16
N ALA A 22 6.81 5.90 1.41
CA ALA A 22 7.88 5.04 0.92
C ALA A 22 7.90 4.97 -0.61
N ARG A 23 6.72 4.87 -1.24
CA ARG A 23 6.62 4.81 -2.70
C ARG A 23 6.97 6.13 -3.36
N ALA A 24 6.51 7.26 -2.82
CA ALA A 24 6.89 8.58 -3.30
C ALA A 24 8.42 8.80 -3.24
N MET A 25 9.08 8.30 -2.19
CA MET A 25 10.54 8.32 -2.09
C MET A 25 11.20 7.49 -3.20
N GLN A 26 10.69 6.28 -3.48
CA GLN A 26 11.22 5.46 -4.58
C GLN A 26 11.11 6.20 -5.92
N ILE A 27 9.97 6.80 -6.22
CA ILE A 27 9.74 7.58 -7.45
C ILE A 27 10.71 8.77 -7.51
N ALA A 28 10.88 9.50 -6.39
CA ALA A 28 11.81 10.62 -6.31
C ALA A 28 13.28 10.20 -6.55
N MET A 29 13.64 8.96 -6.22
CA MET A 29 14.94 8.36 -6.50
C MET A 29 15.06 7.79 -7.93
N GLY A 30 14.06 7.98 -8.78
CA GLY A 30 14.07 7.53 -10.18
C GLY A 30 13.57 6.09 -10.38
N ALA A 31 12.88 5.50 -9.41
CA ALA A 31 12.24 4.19 -9.61
C ALA A 31 11.14 4.28 -10.69
N PRO A 32 10.95 3.23 -11.51
CA PRO A 32 9.93 3.22 -12.54
C PRO A 32 8.53 3.25 -11.93
N VAL A 33 7.67 4.06 -12.55
CA VAL A 33 6.24 4.16 -12.24
C VAL A 33 5.50 3.05 -12.99
N LEU A 34 4.52 2.42 -12.34
CA LEU A 34 3.80 1.25 -12.87
C LEU A 34 2.46 1.63 -13.55
N ILE A 35 1.99 2.86 -13.38
CA ILE A 35 0.81 3.42 -14.06
C ILE A 35 1.22 4.37 -15.19
N ASP A 36 0.27 4.62 -16.11
CA ASP A 36 0.37 5.75 -17.02
C ASP A 36 0.05 7.05 -16.24
N VAL A 37 1.05 7.93 -16.14
CA VAL A 37 0.92 9.16 -15.35
C VAL A 37 0.24 10.22 -16.19
N PRO A 38 -0.92 10.76 -15.78
CA PRO A 38 -1.55 11.82 -16.53
C PRO A 38 -0.64 13.05 -16.61
N PRO A 39 -0.62 13.79 -17.73
CA PRO A 39 0.34 14.88 -17.98
C PRO A 39 0.29 16.03 -16.96
N ASN A 40 -0.81 16.13 -16.21
CA ASN A 40 -1.01 17.12 -15.15
C ASN A 40 -0.38 16.74 -13.80
N VAL A 41 -0.01 15.47 -13.60
CA VAL A 41 0.52 14.96 -12.33
C VAL A 41 2.03 14.80 -12.44
N LYS A 42 2.77 15.57 -11.65
CA LYS A 42 4.24 15.51 -11.60
C LYS A 42 4.80 15.26 -10.19
N SER A 43 3.96 15.35 -9.17
CA SER A 43 4.39 15.14 -7.78
C SER A 43 4.58 13.64 -7.52
N PRO A 44 5.72 13.19 -6.98
CA PRO A 44 5.93 11.79 -6.60
C PRO A 44 4.87 11.24 -5.63
N ILE A 45 4.31 12.13 -4.80
CA ILE A 45 3.25 11.78 -3.84
C ILE A 45 1.95 11.47 -4.56
N GLU A 46 1.56 12.30 -5.53
CA GLU A 46 0.34 12.09 -6.33
C GLU A 46 0.44 10.82 -7.16
N ILE A 47 1.60 10.56 -7.77
CA ILE A 47 1.86 9.33 -8.51
C ILE A 47 1.73 8.11 -7.58
N ALA A 48 2.34 8.15 -6.39
CA ALA A 48 2.25 7.06 -5.42
C ALA A 48 0.80 6.82 -4.94
N LEU A 49 -0.01 7.89 -4.81
CA LEU A 49 -1.43 7.77 -4.45
C LEU A 49 -2.24 7.10 -5.56
N LEU A 50 -1.98 7.44 -6.82
CA LEU A 50 -2.63 6.82 -7.96
C LEU A 50 -2.25 5.33 -8.07
N GLU A 51 -0.97 4.98 -7.93
CA GLU A 51 -0.52 3.58 -7.95
C GLU A 51 -1.13 2.76 -6.80
N LEU A 52 -1.28 3.37 -5.62
CA LEU A 52 -1.93 2.73 -4.47
C LEU A 52 -3.42 2.50 -4.75
N LYS A 53 -4.09 3.45 -5.41
CA LYS A 53 -5.52 3.34 -5.75
C LYS A 53 -5.77 2.23 -6.78
N GLU A 54 -4.88 2.07 -7.76
CA GLU A 54 -4.94 0.98 -8.73
C GLU A 54 -4.57 -0.40 -8.12
N GLY A 55 -4.03 -0.43 -6.90
CA GLY A 55 -3.70 -1.68 -6.20
C GLY A 55 -2.57 -2.49 -6.85
N ILE A 56 -1.78 -1.89 -7.73
CA ILE A 56 -0.72 -2.57 -8.50
C ILE A 56 0.62 -2.65 -7.77
N LEU A 57 0.76 -1.98 -6.63
CA LEU A 57 2.02 -1.95 -5.87
C LEU A 57 2.34 -3.34 -5.28
N PRO A 58 3.51 -3.94 -5.61
CA PRO A 58 3.90 -5.25 -5.09
C PRO A 58 4.45 -5.14 -3.66
N ILE A 59 3.62 -4.69 -2.72
CA ILE A 59 3.98 -4.43 -1.33
C ILE A 59 3.17 -5.37 -0.42
N SER A 60 3.83 -5.89 0.62
CA SER A 60 3.18 -6.62 1.71
C SER A 60 3.36 -5.86 3.02
N ILE A 61 2.36 -5.90 3.87
CA ILE A 61 2.36 -5.25 5.18
C ILE A 61 2.59 -6.32 6.24
N ARG A 62 3.65 -6.16 7.03
CA ARG A 62 3.91 -7.01 8.18
C ARG A 62 3.28 -6.41 9.42
N ARG A 63 2.22 -7.03 9.94
CA ARG A 63 1.64 -6.66 11.24
C ARG A 63 2.25 -7.54 12.32
N GLN A 64 2.73 -6.90 13.38
CA GLN A 64 3.30 -7.55 14.56
C GLN A 64 2.41 -7.31 15.77
N LEU A 65 2.13 -8.36 16.51
CA LEU A 65 1.45 -8.29 17.79
C LEU A 65 2.47 -8.14 18.93
N PRO A 66 2.05 -7.65 20.12
CA PRO A 66 2.95 -7.51 21.27
C PRO A 66 3.54 -8.84 21.77
N ASP A 67 2.92 -9.97 21.42
CA ASP A 67 3.39 -11.32 21.72
C ASP A 67 4.54 -11.78 20.81
N GLY A 68 4.94 -10.95 19.83
CA GLY A 68 6.00 -11.26 18.87
C GLY A 68 5.53 -12.03 17.63
N THR A 69 4.26 -12.43 17.57
CA THR A 69 3.70 -13.03 16.35
C THR A 69 3.58 -11.98 15.25
N SER A 70 3.78 -12.40 14.01
CA SER A 70 3.71 -11.50 12.86
C SER A 70 3.09 -12.15 11.65
N GLN A 71 2.26 -11.41 10.93
CA GLN A 71 1.66 -11.86 9.68
C GLN A 71 2.02 -10.89 8.55
N ASN A 72 2.42 -11.46 7.41
CA ASN A 72 2.62 -10.71 6.17
C ASN A 72 1.31 -10.73 5.39
N ILE A 73 0.73 -9.55 5.19
CA ILE A 73 -0.55 -9.37 4.52
C ILE A 73 -0.29 -8.67 3.19
N PRO A 74 -0.57 -9.32 2.05
CA PRO A 74 -0.57 -8.66 0.74
C PRO A 74 -1.48 -7.43 0.70
N LEU A 75 -0.99 -6.32 0.16
CA LEU A 75 -1.75 -5.07 0.06
C LEU A 75 -3.08 -5.25 -0.69
N LYS A 76 -3.08 -6.06 -1.75
CA LYS A 76 -4.26 -6.34 -2.58
C LYS A 76 -5.47 -6.80 -1.76
N LEU A 77 -5.25 -7.69 -0.78
CA LEU A 77 -6.31 -8.20 0.11
C LEU A 77 -6.92 -7.11 1.00
N LEU A 78 -6.12 -6.11 1.39
CA LEU A 78 -6.59 -5.02 2.26
C LEU A 78 -7.39 -3.98 1.46
N LEU A 79 -7.06 -3.78 0.18
CA LEU A 79 -7.76 -2.85 -0.69
C LEU A 79 -9.14 -3.39 -1.12
N GLU A 80 -9.24 -4.69 -1.41
CA GLU A 80 -10.53 -5.35 -1.73
C GLU A 80 -11.57 -5.19 -0.61
N SER A 81 -11.13 -5.04 0.65
CA SER A 81 -12.02 -4.84 1.80
C SER A 81 -12.46 -3.39 2.06
N GLU A 82 -11.95 -2.40 1.29
CA GLU A 82 -12.43 -1.01 1.35
C GLU A 82 -13.63 -0.76 0.42
N GLU A 83 -13.96 -1.70 -0.49
CA GLU A 83 -15.05 -1.57 -1.47
C GLU A 83 -16.40 -2.17 -1.01
N ASP A 84 -16.43 -2.86 0.13
CA ASP A 84 -17.63 -3.38 0.82
C ASP A 84 -18.21 -2.36 1.84
#